data_AF-T1A1K2-F1
#
_entry.id   AF-T1A1K2-F1
#
_cell.length_a   1.000
_cell.length_b   1.000
_cell.length_c   1.000
_cell.angle_alpha   90.00
_cell.angle_beta   90.00
_cell.angle_gamma   90.00
#
_symmetry.space_group_name_H-M   'P 1'
#
loop_
_entity.id
_entity.type
_entity.pdbx_description
1 polymer ?
#
loop_
_entity_poly.entity_id
_entity_poly.type
_entity_poly.pdbx_seq_one_letter_code
_entity_poly.pdbx_strand_id
1 'polypeptide(L)'
;MEAVRKFVLSFGLSLSDVEVPAETLYAENRQIIDSTTPRRAFVPHPRLLAVRGFPRELDEVTLANHPDHPEMGRRTLPLTDTFYLSEADLSVHQGSEVRLKDLLNLRLPAEIPPEGPVVAEFTSRENRRLPRLQWV
;
A
#
# COMPACT_ATOMS: atom_id res chain seq x y z
N MET A 1 4.19 -7.65 -24.70
CA MET A 1 5.41 -6.92 -25.13
C MET A 1 5.06 -5.53 -25.68
N GLU A 2 4.26 -4.74 -24.97
CA GLU A 2 3.77 -3.46 -25.52
C GLU A 2 4.69 -2.28 -25.23
N ALA A 3 5.31 -2.26 -24.03
CA ALA A 3 6.30 -1.26 -23.65
C ALA A 3 7.51 -1.24 -24.58
N VAL A 4 8.08 -2.41 -24.90
CA VAL A 4 9.22 -2.53 -25.82
C VAL A 4 8.87 -2.00 -27.20
N ARG A 5 7.67 -2.30 -27.70
CA ARG A 5 7.21 -1.81 -29.01
C ARG A 5 7.06 -0.28 -29.02
N LYS A 6 6.42 0.31 -28.00
CA LYS A 6 6.27 1.77 -27.88
C LYS A 6 7.63 2.45 -27.74
N PHE A 7 8.50 1.90 -26.89
CA PHE A 7 9.87 2.39 -26.71
C PHE A 7 10.62 2.43 -28.04
N VAL A 8 10.71 1.31 -28.78
CA VAL A 8 11.38 1.25 -30.09
C VAL A 8 10.77 2.24 -31.09
N LEU A 9 9.43 2.36 -31.15
CA LEU A 9 8.77 3.30 -32.06
C LEU A 9 9.00 4.78 -31.69
N SER A 10 9.26 5.10 -30.43
CA SER A 10 9.48 6.47 -29.98
C SER A 10 10.75 7.11 -30.56
N PHE A 11 11.74 6.30 -30.95
CA PHE A 11 13.00 6.78 -31.57
C PHE A 11 12.88 7.07 -33.06
N GLY A 12 11.83 6.58 -33.73
CA GLY A 12 11.71 6.66 -35.19
C GLY A 12 12.80 5.87 -35.92
N LEU A 13 12.95 6.12 -37.22
CA LEU A 13 14.02 5.57 -38.04
C LEU A 13 15.07 6.66 -38.28
N SER A 14 16.24 6.51 -37.67
CA SER A 14 17.39 7.41 -37.80
C SER A 14 18.64 6.63 -38.18
N LEU A 15 19.53 7.25 -38.96
CA LEU A 15 20.87 6.72 -39.26
C LEU A 15 21.89 7.07 -38.17
N SER A 16 21.49 7.88 -37.19
CA SER A 16 22.31 8.24 -36.05
C SER A 16 22.19 7.17 -34.97
N ASP A 17 23.33 6.70 -34.46
CA ASP A 17 23.36 5.84 -33.28
C ASP A 17 22.87 6.64 -32.06
N VAL A 18 21.92 6.07 -31.33
CA VAL A 18 21.38 6.67 -30.10
C VAL A 18 21.53 5.66 -28.98
N GLU A 19 22.26 6.04 -27.95
CA GLU A 19 22.28 5.33 -26.67
C GLU A 19 21.17 5.85 -25.78
N VAL A 20 20.33 4.93 -25.29
CA VAL A 20 19.17 5.29 -24.46
C VAL A 20 19.26 4.57 -23.12
N PRO A 21 19.10 5.30 -22.00
CA PRO A 21 19.05 4.69 -20.68
C PRO A 21 17.85 3.74 -20.55
N ALA A 22 18.06 2.57 -19.93
CA ALA A 22 17.02 1.57 -19.71
C ALA A 22 15.84 2.11 -18.87
N GLU A 23 16.09 3.15 -18.08
CA GLU A 23 15.12 3.89 -17.28
C GLU A 23 13.96 4.41 -18.13
N THR A 24 14.22 4.79 -19.38
CA THR A 24 13.18 5.25 -20.31
C THR A 24 12.22 4.12 -20.65
N LEU A 25 12.73 2.91 -20.92
CA LEU A 25 11.91 1.72 -21.15
C LEU A 25 11.12 1.34 -19.88
N TYR A 26 11.72 1.47 -18.70
CA TYR A 26 11.04 1.19 -17.44
C TYR A 26 9.92 2.19 -17.15
N ALA A 27 10.09 3.46 -17.51
CA ALA A 27 9.05 4.47 -17.38
C ALA A 27 7.83 4.13 -18.25
N GLU A 28 8.06 3.77 -19.52
CA GLU A 28 6.99 3.32 -20.44
C GLU A 28 6.27 2.07 -19.91
N ASN A 29 7.04 1.09 -19.43
CA ASN A 29 6.46 -0.12 -18.86
C ASN A 29 5.66 0.17 -17.57
N ARG A 30 6.15 1.06 -16.71
CA ARG A 30 5.46 1.48 -15.50
C ARG A 30 4.13 2.14 -15.82
N GLN A 31 4.08 3.06 -16.78
CA GLN A 31 2.82 3.72 -17.18
C GLN A 31 1.78 2.73 -17.70
N ILE A 32 2.19 1.75 -18.51
CA ILE A 32 1.28 0.73 -19.04
C ILE A 32 0.72 -0.15 -17.92
N ILE A 33 1.58 -0.59 -17.00
CA ILE A 33 1.16 -1.44 -15.88
C ILE A 33 0.26 -0.65 -14.92
N ASP A 34 0.63 0.59 -14.60
CA ASP A 34 -0.11 1.47 -13.67
C ASP A 34 -1.56 1.67 -14.12
N SER A 35 -1.76 1.98 -15.40
CA SER A 35 -3.09 2.25 -15.98
C SER A 35 -4.01 1.03 -16.13
N THR A 36 -3.48 -0.19 -15.98
CA THR A 36 -4.25 -1.43 -16.25
C THR A 36 -4.34 -2.36 -15.04
N THR A 37 -3.61 -2.08 -13.97
CA THR A 37 -3.42 -3.03 -12.87
C THR A 37 -4.07 -2.56 -11.57
N PRO A 38 -4.98 -3.35 -10.98
CA PRO A 38 -5.51 -3.10 -9.64
C PRO A 38 -4.41 -3.05 -8.58
N ARG A 39 -4.49 -2.09 -7.66
CA ARG A 39 -3.64 -1.98 -6.48
C ARG A 39 -4.02 -3.01 -5.43
N ARG A 40 -2.99 -3.66 -4.89
CA ARG A 40 -3.06 -4.64 -3.81
C ARG A 40 -2.08 -4.24 -2.71
N ALA A 41 -2.44 -4.58 -1.48
CA ALA A 41 -1.53 -4.42 -0.35
C ALA A 41 -0.52 -5.58 -0.37
N PHE A 42 0.70 -5.27 0.04
CA PHE A 42 1.76 -6.25 0.26
C PHE A 42 2.48 -5.85 1.53
N VAL A 43 2.63 -6.80 2.44
CA VAL A 43 3.25 -6.60 3.75
C VAL A 43 4.45 -7.54 3.85
N PRO A 44 5.69 -7.05 3.64
CA PRO A 44 6.89 -7.86 3.80
C PRO A 44 7.17 -8.11 5.29
N HIS A 45 7.66 -9.30 5.63
CA HIS A 45 7.99 -9.70 7.01
C HIS A 45 6.84 -9.34 8.00
N PRO A 46 5.66 -9.98 7.83
CA PRO A 46 4.46 -9.57 8.53
C PRO A 46 4.54 -9.88 10.03
N ARG A 47 4.18 -8.89 10.84
CA ARG A 47 3.96 -9.00 12.28
C ARG A 47 2.47 -8.84 12.57
N LEU A 48 1.94 -9.72 13.41
CA LEU A 48 0.55 -9.65 13.84
C LEU A 48 0.35 -8.44 14.77
N LEU A 49 -0.66 -7.64 14.46
CA LEU A 49 -1.11 -6.50 15.23
C LEU A 49 -2.54 -6.77 15.73
N ALA A 50 -2.79 -6.65 17.03
CA ALA A 50 -4.12 -6.67 17.62
C ALA A 50 -4.53 -5.25 18.03
N VAL A 51 -5.75 -4.83 17.68
CA VAL A 51 -6.26 -3.48 17.93
C VAL A 51 -7.22 -3.50 19.10
N ARG A 52 -6.78 -2.98 20.25
CA ARG A 52 -7.64 -2.76 21.42
C ARG A 52 -8.63 -1.64 21.14
N GLY A 53 -9.89 -1.88 21.47
CA GLY A 53 -10.97 -0.91 21.23
C GLY A 53 -11.41 -0.83 19.77
N PHE A 54 -11.13 -1.88 18.98
CA PHE A 54 -11.61 -1.97 17.60
C PHE A 54 -13.15 -1.82 17.55
N PRO A 55 -13.70 -0.95 16.69
CA PRO A 55 -15.15 -0.74 16.58
C PRO A 55 -15.87 -2.03 16.19
N ARG A 56 -16.79 -2.50 17.04
CA ARG A 56 -17.47 -3.80 16.86
C ARG A 56 -18.46 -3.79 15.69
N GLU A 57 -18.88 -2.62 15.26
CA GLU A 57 -19.76 -2.42 14.11
C GLU A 57 -19.03 -2.45 12.76
N LEU A 58 -17.70 -2.61 12.76
CA LEU A 58 -16.87 -2.56 11.57
C LEU A 58 -16.47 -3.96 11.11
N ASP A 59 -17.41 -4.66 10.47
CA ASP A 59 -17.24 -6.06 10.03
C ASP A 59 -16.57 -6.19 8.64
N GLU A 60 -16.60 -5.13 7.83
CA GLU A 60 -16.00 -5.11 6.50
C GLU A 60 -15.52 -3.72 6.07
N VAL A 61 -14.61 -3.67 5.10
CA VAL A 61 -14.19 -2.43 4.44
C VAL A 61 -14.25 -2.58 2.93
N THR A 62 -14.78 -1.54 2.26
CA THR A 62 -14.77 -1.44 0.81
C THR A 62 -13.62 -0.53 0.36
N LEU A 63 -12.65 -1.09 -0.36
CA LEU A 63 -11.47 -0.41 -0.87
C LEU A 63 -11.55 -0.23 -2.39
N ALA A 64 -11.08 0.91 -2.89
CA ALA A 64 -10.92 1.12 -4.33
C ALA A 64 -9.85 0.18 -4.88
N ASN A 65 -10.07 -0.39 -6.07
CA ASN A 65 -9.05 -1.18 -6.74
C ASN A 65 -7.91 -0.33 -7.26
N HIS A 66 -8.16 0.92 -7.67
CA HIS A 66 -7.13 1.88 -8.02
C HIS A 66 -7.55 3.27 -7.54
N PRO A 67 -6.64 4.09 -6.98
CA PRO A 67 -6.98 5.43 -6.53
C PRO A 67 -7.45 6.33 -7.68
N ASP A 68 -6.78 6.26 -8.83
CA ASP A 68 -7.03 7.16 -9.97
C ASP A 68 -7.92 6.54 -11.08
N HIS A 69 -8.26 5.25 -10.96
CA HIS A 69 -9.04 4.50 -11.96
C HIS A 69 -10.31 3.91 -11.33
N PRO A 70 -11.35 4.73 -11.06
CA PRO A 70 -12.59 4.28 -10.43
C PRO A 70 -13.35 3.21 -11.24
N GLU A 71 -13.14 3.16 -12.56
CA GLU A 71 -13.68 2.14 -13.47
C GLU A 71 -13.20 0.72 -13.15
N MET A 72 -12.07 0.57 -12.46
CA MET A 72 -11.59 -0.73 -11.97
C MET A 72 -12.40 -1.24 -10.77
N GLY A 73 -13.39 -0.48 -10.31
CA GLY A 73 -14.31 -0.85 -9.26
C GLY A 73 -13.69 -0.90 -7.88
N ARG A 74 -14.37 -1.59 -6.98
CA ARG A 74 -14.01 -1.70 -5.57
C ARG A 74 -13.96 -3.18 -5.17
N ARG A 75 -13.30 -3.46 -4.05
CA ARG A 75 -13.31 -4.77 -3.39
C ARG A 75 -13.75 -4.61 -1.95
N THR A 76 -14.47 -5.59 -1.43
CA THR A 76 -14.85 -5.65 -0.02
C THR A 76 -14.03 -6.73 0.65
N LEU A 77 -13.47 -6.42 1.82
CA LEU A 77 -12.71 -7.34 2.63
C LEU A 77 -13.39 -7.45 4.00
N PRO A 78 -13.57 -8.68 4.55
CA PRO A 78 -13.98 -8.82 5.93
C PRO A 78 -12.88 -8.27 6.85
N LEU A 79 -13.28 -7.70 7.97
CA LEU A 79 -12.39 -7.16 8.98
C LEU A 79 -12.49 -7.96 10.27
N THR A 80 -11.37 -8.03 10.96
CA THR A 80 -11.30 -8.45 12.36
C THR A 80 -10.59 -7.35 13.16
N ASP A 81 -10.37 -7.58 14.44
CA ASP A 81 -9.55 -6.73 15.30
C ASP A 81 -8.04 -6.98 15.13
N THR A 82 -7.64 -7.83 14.18
CA THR A 82 -6.26 -8.21 13.93
C THR A 82 -5.82 -7.91 12.50
N PHE A 83 -4.61 -7.40 12.34
CA PHE A 83 -4.03 -7.02 11.06
C PHE A 83 -2.57 -7.47 10.99
N TYR A 84 -2.03 -7.60 9.78
CA TYR A 84 -0.59 -7.74 9.60
C TYR A 84 0.02 -6.44 9.09
N LEU A 85 1.09 -6.00 9.76
CA LEU A 85 1.91 -4.86 9.35
C LEU A 85 3.35 -5.31 9.10
N SER A 86 4.09 -4.53 8.33
CA SER A 86 5.50 -4.85 8.08
C SER A 86 6.30 -4.58 9.34
N GLU A 87 7.26 -5.46 9.64
CA GLU A 87 8.15 -5.25 10.78
C GLU A 87 8.88 -3.90 10.69
N ALA A 88 9.32 -3.51 9.48
CA ALA A 88 9.96 -2.23 9.24
C ALA A 88 9.07 -1.03 9.59
N ASP A 89 7.80 -1.04 9.19
CA ASP A 89 6.86 0.05 9.51
C ASP A 89 6.62 0.15 11.02
N LEU A 90 6.47 -0.99 11.69
CA LEU A 90 6.31 -1.04 13.15
C LEU A 90 7.54 -0.46 13.85
N SER A 91 8.74 -0.84 13.42
CA SER A 91 10.00 -0.34 13.98
C SER A 91 10.24 1.15 13.73
N VAL A 92 9.77 1.70 12.62
CA VAL A 92 9.93 3.14 12.31
C VAL A 92 8.93 4.00 13.09
N HIS A 93 7.75 3.46 13.40
CA HIS A 93 6.61 4.22 13.94
C HIS A 93 6.25 3.89 15.40
N GLN A 94 7.17 3.29 16.15
CA GLN A 94 6.99 2.95 17.58
C GLN A 94 6.55 4.17 18.39
N GLY A 95 5.56 4.01 19.26
CA GLY A 95 5.03 5.07 20.12
C GLY A 95 4.30 6.20 19.38
N SER A 96 4.11 6.09 18.07
CA SER A 96 3.42 7.12 17.26
C SER A 96 1.98 6.73 16.94
N GLU A 97 1.19 7.71 16.50
CA GLU A 97 -0.14 7.48 15.96
C GLU A 97 -0.02 7.33 14.44
N VAL A 98 -0.59 6.27 13.91
CA VAL A 98 -0.51 5.92 12.49
C VAL A 98 -1.91 5.61 11.97
N ARG A 99 -2.05 5.59 10.65
CA ARG A 99 -3.28 5.24 9.96
C ARG A 99 -3.10 3.94 9.18
N LEU A 100 -3.92 2.94 9.46
CA LEU A 100 -4.12 1.81 8.55
C LEU A 100 -4.76 2.35 7.28
N LYS A 101 -4.06 2.20 6.15
CA LYS A 101 -4.45 2.80 4.87
C LYS A 101 -5.92 2.50 4.56
N ASP A 102 -6.68 3.57 4.28
CA ASP A 102 -8.10 3.55 3.96
C ASP A 102 -9.03 2.90 5.01
N LEU A 103 -8.56 2.74 6.25
CA LEU A 103 -9.32 2.10 7.33
C LEU A 103 -9.49 3.01 8.56
N LEU A 104 -8.52 3.04 9.47
CA LEU A 104 -8.64 3.70 10.78
C LEU A 104 -7.29 4.17 11.32
N ASN A 105 -7.33 4.98 12.37
CA ASN A 105 -6.15 5.44 13.10
C ASN A 105 -5.97 4.64 14.39
N LEU A 106 -4.71 4.38 14.72
CA LEU A 106 -4.30 3.65 15.91
C LEU A 106 -3.01 4.21 16.48
N ARG A 107 -2.80 4.02 17.78
CA ARG A 107 -1.56 4.34 18.48
C ARG A 107 -0.76 3.07 18.70
N LEU A 108 0.45 3.04 18.15
CA LEU A 108 1.40 1.95 18.34
C LEU A 108 2.02 2.04 19.74
N PRO A 109 2.39 0.90 20.36
CA PRO A 109 3.04 0.91 21.66
C PRO A 109 4.44 1.54 21.54
N ALA A 110 4.91 2.13 22.64
CA ALA A 110 6.22 2.78 22.69
C ALA A 110 7.38 1.81 22.45
N GLU A 111 7.19 0.55 22.82
CA GLU A 111 8.14 -0.54 22.62
C GLU A 111 7.42 -1.70 21.93
N ILE A 112 7.96 -2.15 20.81
CA ILE A 112 7.46 -3.31 20.08
C ILE A 112 8.09 -4.56 20.70
N PRO A 113 7.30 -5.55 21.15
CA PRO A 113 7.87 -6.77 21.70
C PRO A 113 8.68 -7.51 20.62
N PRO A 114 9.81 -8.16 20.97
CA PRO A 114 10.64 -8.87 19.99
C PRO A 114 9.87 -10.02 19.34
N GLU A 115 9.01 -10.70 20.10
CA GLU A 115 8.19 -11.81 19.64
C GLU A 115 6.72 -11.61 20.02
N GLY A 116 5.83 -12.30 19.30
CA GLY A 116 4.39 -12.26 19.55
C GLY A 116 3.66 -11.06 18.94
N PRO A 117 2.35 -10.94 19.23
CA PRO A 117 1.50 -9.91 18.66
C PRO A 117 1.82 -8.53 19.25
N VAL A 118 1.81 -7.53 18.39
CA VAL A 118 1.88 -6.13 18.78
C VAL A 118 0.47 -5.67 19.16
N VAL A 119 0.30 -5.02 20.30
CA VAL A 119 -1.00 -4.48 20.71
C VAL A 119 -1.02 -2.97 20.50
N ALA A 120 -1.94 -2.50 19.67
CA ALA A 120 -2.18 -1.08 19.43
C ALA A 120 -3.56 -0.65 19.93
N GLU A 121 -3.73 0.65 20.17
CA GLU A 121 -4.99 1.20 20.66
C GLU A 121 -5.69 1.99 19.55
N PHE A 122 -6.97 1.68 19.33
CA PHE A 122 -7.81 2.45 18.41
C PHE A 122 -7.95 3.89 18.91
N THR A 123 -7.77 4.86 18.01
CA THR A 123 -7.93 6.28 18.34
C THR A 123 -9.13 6.92 17.66
N SER A 124 -9.26 6.77 16.34
CA SER A 124 -10.32 7.43 15.57
C SER A 124 -10.44 6.86 14.15
N ARG A 125 -11.57 7.14 13.47
CA ARG A 125 -11.77 6.82 12.04
C ARG A 125 -11.49 7.99 11.11
N GLU A 126 -11.46 9.21 11.65
CA GLU A 126 -11.25 10.45 10.91
C GLU A 126 -9.98 10.40 10.05
N ASN A 127 -10.04 10.93 8.83
CA ASN A 127 -8.88 10.99 7.96
C ASN A 127 -7.95 12.12 8.42
N ARG A 128 -6.98 11.79 9.28
CA ARG A 128 -5.95 12.70 9.80
C ARG A 128 -4.68 12.60 8.97
N ARG A 129 -3.85 13.66 8.99
CA ARG A 129 -2.52 13.66 8.36
C ARG A 129 -1.54 12.87 9.23
N LEU A 130 -1.67 11.54 9.20
CA LEU A 130 -0.82 10.57 9.88
C LEU A 130 -0.05 9.71 8.88
N PRO A 131 1.09 9.10 9.26
CA PRO A 131 1.75 8.07 8.45
C PRO A 131 0.77 6.96 8.09
N ARG A 132 0.72 6.58 6.81
CA ARG A 132 -0.23 5.58 6.29
C ARG A 132 0.50 4.26 6.09
N LEU A 133 0.10 3.23 6.82
CA LEU A 133 0.70 1.91 6.75
C LEU A 133 -0.18 0.96 5.93
N GLN A 134 0.45 0.15 5.10
CA GLN A 134 -0.20 -0.93 4.37
C GLN A 134 -0.46 -2.09 5.33
N TRP A 135 -1.61 -2.75 5.17
CA TRP A 135 -2.03 -3.87 6.01
C TRP A 135 -2.67 -4.97 5.16
N VAL A 136 -2.64 -6.19 5.68
CA VAL A 136 -3.40 -7.34 5.16
C VAL A 136 -4.09 -8.08 6.29
#